data_AF-A0A7G5ZF89-F1
#
_entry.id   AF-A0A7G5ZF89-F1
#
_cell.length_a   1.000
_cell.length_b   1.000
_cell.length_c   1.000
_cell.angle_alpha   90.00
_cell.angle_beta   90.00
_cell.angle_gamma   90.00
#
_symmetry.space_group_name_H-M   'P 1'
#
loop_
_entity.id
_entity.type
_entity.pdbx_description
1 polymer ?
#
loop_
_entity_poly.entity_id
_entity_poly.type
_entity_poly.pdbx_seq_one_letter_code
_entity_poly.pdbx_strand_id
1 'polypeptide(L)'
;MIRHFTRAGIAALLVASLPSVHAQSAATMNDSYAQMCRQSADTPKPFGEWDLKDNPKLGAYCDCFAPKFAARAMKAMAYRQANPGKAPPGTLEQSNAEELAMRNTCRKQVGLPAAVKPDLAGSAGASAGMPPGPKRK
;
A
#
# COMPACT_ATOMS: atom_id res chain seq x y z
N MET A 1 -3.45 -58.47 -45.50
CA MET A 1 -2.29 -57.86 -44.80
C MET A 1 -2.45 -56.35 -44.88
N ILE A 2 -2.76 -55.69 -43.76
CA ILE A 2 -3.10 -54.26 -43.68
C ILE A 2 -1.85 -53.51 -43.21
N ARG A 3 -1.40 -52.51 -43.96
CA ARG A 3 -0.24 -51.67 -43.60
C ARG A 3 -0.71 -50.31 -43.07
N HIS A 4 -0.03 -49.92 -41.99
CA HIS A 4 -0.20 -48.79 -41.08
C HIS A 4 -0.46 -47.42 -41.72
N PHE A 5 -1.44 -46.69 -41.17
CA PHE A 5 -1.56 -45.23 -41.30
C PHE A 5 -0.77 -44.57 -40.16
N THR A 6 0.25 -43.78 -40.50
CA THR A 6 1.04 -43.01 -39.53
C THR A 6 0.47 -41.59 -39.40
N ARG A 7 0.03 -41.26 -38.18
CA ARG A 7 -0.32 -39.92 -37.71
C ARG A 7 0.95 -39.05 -37.61
N ALA A 8 0.86 -37.78 -37.98
CA ALA A 8 1.72 -36.73 -37.45
C ALA A 8 0.96 -35.40 -37.45
N GLY A 9 0.31 -35.09 -36.32
CA GLY A 9 -0.12 -33.74 -35.98
C GLY A 9 0.93 -33.11 -35.07
N ILE A 10 1.52 -32.00 -35.48
CA ILE A 10 2.36 -31.16 -34.62
C ILE A 10 1.49 -30.00 -34.15
N ALA A 11 1.02 -30.07 -32.90
CA ALA A 11 0.42 -28.93 -32.23
C ALA A 11 1.55 -28.01 -31.74
N ALA A 12 1.68 -26.84 -32.37
CA ALA A 12 2.54 -25.77 -31.88
C ALA A 12 1.92 -25.17 -30.60
N LEU A 13 2.45 -25.55 -29.44
CA LEU A 13 2.17 -24.89 -28.17
C LEU A 13 2.77 -23.47 -28.21
N LEU A 14 1.92 -22.49 -28.49
CA LEU A 14 2.16 -21.08 -28.23
C LEU A 14 2.37 -20.90 -26.72
N VAL A 15 3.62 -20.73 -26.30
CA VAL A 15 3.97 -20.25 -24.97
C VAL A 15 3.59 -18.76 -24.91
N ALA A 16 2.35 -18.48 -24.56
CA ALA A 16 1.92 -17.13 -24.22
C ALA A 16 2.68 -16.71 -22.95
N SER A 17 3.63 -15.78 -23.11
CA SER A 17 4.29 -15.08 -22.02
C SER A 17 3.25 -14.29 -21.21
N LEU A 18 2.75 -14.90 -20.15
CA LEU A 18 1.89 -14.27 -19.16
C LEU A 18 2.68 -13.15 -18.46
N PRO A 19 2.17 -11.90 -18.40
CA PRO A 19 2.78 -10.87 -17.60
C PRO A 19 2.82 -11.32 -16.13
N SER A 20 3.95 -11.05 -15.48
CA SER A 20 4.21 -11.47 -14.11
C SER A 20 3.11 -10.96 -13.16
N VAL A 21 2.36 -11.88 -12.55
CA VAL A 21 1.24 -11.62 -11.61
C VAL A 21 1.64 -10.67 -10.46
N HIS A 22 2.93 -10.57 -10.15
CA HIS A 22 3.48 -9.68 -9.12
C HIS A 22 3.42 -8.19 -9.47
N ALA A 23 3.41 -7.80 -10.76
CA ALA A 23 3.32 -6.39 -11.14
C ALA A 23 1.89 -5.86 -11.03
N GLN A 24 0.90 -6.70 -11.35
CA GLN A 24 -0.52 -6.36 -11.22
C GLN A 24 -0.92 -6.15 -9.75
N SER A 25 -0.44 -7.01 -8.84
CA SER A 25 -0.75 -6.88 -7.41
C SER A 25 -0.17 -5.60 -6.80
N ALA A 26 1.02 -5.19 -7.22
CA ALA A 26 1.64 -3.94 -6.77
C ALA A 26 0.87 -2.71 -7.26
N ALA A 27 0.44 -2.69 -8.52
CA ALA A 27 -0.37 -1.60 -9.08
C ALA A 27 -1.72 -1.46 -8.35
N THR A 28 -2.43 -2.58 -8.15
CA THR A 28 -3.71 -2.58 -7.42
C THR A 28 -3.58 -2.09 -5.98
N MET A 29 -2.50 -2.44 -5.29
CA MET A 29 -2.24 -1.92 -3.93
C MET A 29 -1.99 -0.41 -3.94
N ASN A 30 -1.19 0.08 -4.88
CA ASN A 30 -0.92 1.52 -4.99
C ASN A 30 -2.22 2.31 -5.21
N ASP A 31 -3.09 1.84 -6.12
CA ASP A 31 -4.37 2.49 -6.40
C ASP A 31 -5.28 2.50 -5.17
N SER A 32 -5.34 1.39 -4.43
CA SER A 32 -6.09 1.29 -3.18
C SER A 32 -5.59 2.28 -2.13
N TYR A 33 -4.26 2.37 -1.94
CA TYR A 33 -3.67 3.34 -1.03
C TYR A 33 -3.85 4.79 -1.49
N ALA A 34 -3.85 5.06 -2.80
CA ALA A 34 -4.14 6.38 -3.33
C ALA A 34 -5.59 6.79 -3.04
N GLN A 35 -6.54 5.87 -3.18
CA GLN A 35 -7.94 6.10 -2.83
C GLN A 35 -8.11 6.34 -1.32
N MET A 36 -7.50 5.51 -0.47
CA MET A 36 -7.53 5.70 0.99
C MET A 36 -6.91 7.05 1.40
N CYS A 37 -5.81 7.44 0.77
CA CYS A 37 -5.19 8.74 1.00
C CYS A 37 -6.16 9.88 0.68
N ARG A 38 -6.88 9.82 -0.44
CA ARG A 38 -7.86 10.85 -0.82
C ARG A 38 -9.02 10.92 0.19
N GLN A 39 -9.53 9.76 0.61
CA GLN A 39 -10.58 9.66 1.63
C GLN A 39 -10.13 10.20 2.99
N SER A 40 -8.83 10.13 3.30
CA SER A 40 -8.31 10.63 4.57
C SER A 40 -8.45 12.16 4.73
N ALA A 41 -8.72 12.90 3.65
CA ALA A 41 -9.02 14.33 3.72
C ALA A 41 -10.37 14.63 4.39
N ASP A 42 -11.27 13.64 4.48
CA ASP A 42 -12.52 13.74 5.24
C ASP A 42 -12.37 13.32 6.70
N THR A 43 -11.17 12.92 7.14
CA THR A 43 -10.93 12.59 8.54
C THR A 43 -10.96 13.86 9.39
N PRO A 44 -11.58 13.87 10.58
CA PRO A 44 -11.56 15.02 11.47
C PRO A 44 -10.14 15.44 11.85
N LYS A 45 -9.93 16.74 12.04
CA LYS A 45 -8.67 17.26 12.59
C LYS A 45 -8.35 16.59 13.94
N PRO A 46 -7.08 16.33 14.28
CA PRO A 46 -5.86 16.62 13.50
C PRO A 46 -5.39 15.43 12.63
N PHE A 47 -6.26 14.47 12.32
CA PHE A 47 -5.87 13.20 11.70
C PHE A 47 -6.04 13.22 10.18
N GLY A 48 -5.31 12.31 9.50
CA GLY A 48 -5.36 12.19 8.05
C GLY A 48 -4.82 13.43 7.33
N GLU A 49 -5.36 13.67 6.14
CA GLU A 49 -5.00 14.79 5.26
C GLU A 49 -6.08 15.88 5.29
N TRP A 50 -6.69 16.09 6.46
CA TRP A 50 -7.80 17.04 6.67
C TRP A 50 -7.50 18.45 6.14
N ASP A 51 -6.24 18.88 6.19
CA ASP A 51 -5.78 20.20 5.74
C ASP A 51 -5.75 20.32 4.21
N LEU A 52 -5.89 19.20 3.51
CA LEU A 52 -5.94 19.11 2.05
C LEU A 52 -7.36 18.89 1.51
N LYS A 53 -8.40 18.98 2.36
CA LYS A 53 -9.79 18.92 1.92
C LYS A 53 -10.06 19.99 0.85
N ASP A 54 -10.69 19.58 -0.24
CA ASP A 54 -10.98 20.39 -1.44
C ASP A 54 -9.73 21.00 -2.12
N ASN A 55 -8.52 20.60 -1.72
CA ASN A 55 -7.30 21.09 -2.34
C ASN A 55 -7.07 20.37 -3.69
N PRO A 56 -6.93 21.10 -4.81
CA PRO A 56 -6.76 20.48 -6.13
C PRO A 56 -5.48 19.64 -6.25
N LYS A 57 -4.50 19.83 -5.36
CA LYS A 57 -3.25 19.07 -5.32
C LYS A 57 -3.36 17.76 -4.54
N LEU A 58 -4.49 17.48 -3.86
CA LEU A 58 -4.68 16.27 -3.08
C LEU A 58 -4.46 15.01 -3.93
N GLY A 59 -4.95 15.00 -5.16
CA GLY A 59 -4.77 13.86 -6.06
C GLY A 59 -3.30 13.57 -6.34
N ALA A 60 -2.58 14.56 -6.86
CA ALA A 60 -1.15 14.44 -7.16
C ALA A 60 -0.31 14.10 -5.92
N TYR A 61 -0.68 14.65 -4.76
CA TYR A 61 -0.07 14.30 -3.48
C TYR A 61 -0.26 12.81 -3.15
N CYS A 62 -1.49 12.30 -3.22
CA CYS A 62 -1.81 10.92 -2.91
C CYS A 62 -1.17 9.93 -3.88
N ASP A 63 -1.06 10.29 -5.17
CA ASP A 63 -0.39 9.48 -6.18
C ASP A 63 1.12 9.38 -5.92
N CYS A 64 1.74 10.41 -5.31
CA CYS A 64 3.11 10.33 -4.81
C CYS A 64 3.25 9.49 -3.54
N PHE A 65 2.32 9.66 -2.58
CA PHE A 65 2.43 9.06 -1.25
C PHE A 65 2.14 7.55 -1.28
N ALA A 66 1.10 7.13 -1.99
CA ALA A 66 0.60 5.77 -2.04
C ALA A 66 1.67 4.70 -2.35
N PRO A 67 2.50 4.80 -3.41
CA PRO A 67 3.50 3.78 -3.70
C PRO A 67 4.59 3.68 -2.61
N LYS A 68 4.94 4.79 -1.95
CA LYS A 68 5.91 4.79 -0.85
C LYS A 68 5.34 4.08 0.38
N PHE A 69 4.09 4.37 0.70
CA PHE A 69 3.40 3.74 1.80
C PHE A 69 3.13 2.25 1.54
N ALA A 70 2.72 1.88 0.33
CA ALA A 70 2.54 0.49 -0.09
C ALA A 70 3.84 -0.32 0.03
N ALA A 71 4.97 0.23 -0.42
CA ALA A 71 6.27 -0.44 -0.28
C ALA A 71 6.65 -0.69 1.19
N ARG A 72 6.34 0.26 2.09
CA ARG A 72 6.55 0.10 3.53
C ARG A 72 5.62 -0.98 4.13
N ALA A 73 4.34 -0.97 3.76
CA ALA A 73 3.38 -1.99 4.18
C ALA A 73 3.81 -3.39 3.72
N MET A 74 4.28 -3.53 2.49
CA MET A 74 4.80 -4.79 1.94
C MET A 74 6.02 -5.30 2.72
N LYS A 75 6.96 -4.42 3.09
CA LYS A 75 8.10 -4.80 3.94
C LYS A 75 7.65 -5.30 5.31
N ALA A 76 6.67 -4.62 5.93
CA ALA A 76 6.12 -5.03 7.21
C ALA A 76 5.38 -6.38 7.13
N MET A 77 4.63 -6.63 6.04
CA MET A 77 3.95 -7.91 5.79
C MET A 77 4.96 -9.04 5.57
N ALA A 78 5.96 -8.84 4.72
CA ALA A 78 7.02 -9.81 4.48
C ALA A 78 7.78 -10.18 5.76
N TYR A 79 8.08 -9.18 6.61
CA TYR A 79 8.70 -9.43 7.91
C TYR A 79 7.83 -10.33 8.79
N ARG A 80 6.52 -10.04 8.91
CA ARG A 80 5.59 -10.83 9.74
C ARG A 80 5.41 -12.25 9.20
N GLN A 81 5.43 -12.42 7.88
CA GLN A 81 5.39 -13.75 7.26
C GLN A 81 6.64 -14.56 7.58
N ALA A 82 7.81 -13.94 7.53
CA ALA A 82 9.09 -14.57 7.91
C ALA A 82 9.23 -14.76 9.43
N ASN A 83 8.54 -13.96 10.23
CA ASN A 83 8.61 -13.97 11.69
C ASN A 83 7.21 -14.02 12.33
N PRO A 84 6.52 -15.17 12.27
CA PRO A 84 5.18 -15.31 12.83
C PRO A 84 5.14 -14.89 14.31
N GLY A 85 4.15 -14.06 14.67
CA GLY A 85 3.97 -13.56 16.03
C GLY A 85 4.91 -12.42 16.45
N LYS A 86 5.86 -11.99 15.61
CA LYS A 86 6.75 -10.87 15.91
C LYS A 86 6.31 -9.59 15.18
N ALA A 87 6.40 -8.47 15.88
CA ALA A 87 6.25 -7.15 15.26
C ALA A 87 7.49 -6.82 14.40
N PRO A 88 7.33 -6.09 13.28
CA PRO A 88 8.45 -5.49 12.57
C PRO A 88 9.35 -4.68 13.52
N PRO A 89 10.67 -4.67 13.28
CA PRO A 89 11.61 -3.93 14.12
C PRO A 89 11.33 -2.42 14.02
N GLY A 90 11.59 -1.72 15.13
CA GLY A 90 11.42 -0.27 15.26
C GLY A 90 10.32 0.12 16.26
N THR A 91 10.33 1.39 16.67
CA THR A 91 9.31 1.94 17.56
C THR A 91 8.16 2.59 16.78
N LEU A 92 7.03 2.83 17.46
CA LEU A 92 5.92 3.56 16.87
C LEU A 92 6.34 4.99 16.48
N GLU A 93 7.20 5.63 17.26
CA GLU A 93 7.73 6.96 16.98
C GLU A 93 8.57 6.98 15.71
N GLN A 94 9.43 5.98 15.50
CA GLN A 94 10.22 5.83 14.27
C GLN A 94 9.29 5.62 13.07
N SER A 95 8.30 4.75 13.21
CA SER A 95 7.24 4.53 12.22
C SER A 95 6.53 5.83 11.81
N ASN A 96 6.14 6.64 12.80
CA ASN A 96 5.44 7.89 12.56
C ASN A 96 6.36 8.95 11.93
N ALA A 97 7.64 8.97 12.29
CA ALA A 97 8.63 9.87 11.69
C ALA A 97 8.90 9.54 10.21
N GLU A 98 9.01 8.25 9.88
CA GLU A 98 9.12 7.80 8.49
C GLU A 98 7.89 8.20 7.66
N GLU A 99 6.69 8.00 8.20
CA GLU A 99 5.46 8.39 7.53
C GLU A 99 5.40 9.90 7.31
N LEU A 100 5.70 10.70 8.33
CA LEU A 100 5.78 12.15 8.22
C LEU A 100 6.79 12.59 7.16
N ALA A 101 7.95 11.93 7.08
CA ALA A 101 8.96 12.21 6.06
C ALA A 101 8.45 11.87 4.64
N MET A 102 7.73 10.75 4.46
CA MET A 102 7.09 10.41 3.19
C MET A 102 6.05 11.46 2.78
N ARG A 103 5.16 11.86 3.72
CA ARG A 103 4.16 12.91 3.50
C ARG A 103 4.82 14.21 3.08
N ASN A 104 5.85 14.65 3.80
CA ASN A 104 6.55 15.91 3.53
C ASN A 104 7.36 15.90 2.23
N THR A 105 7.91 14.76 1.85
CA THR A 105 8.55 14.60 0.54
C THR A 105 7.53 14.82 -0.59
N CYS A 106 6.35 14.22 -0.49
CA CYS A 106 5.30 14.35 -1.51
C CYS A 106 4.66 15.74 -1.50
N ARG A 107 4.38 16.32 -0.33
CA ARG A 107 3.88 17.70 -0.19
C ARG A 107 4.83 18.70 -0.84
N LYS A 108 6.14 18.56 -0.62
CA LYS A 108 7.15 19.41 -1.26
C LYS A 108 7.09 19.30 -2.79
N GLN A 109 6.97 18.09 -3.34
CA GLN A 109 6.92 17.87 -4.79
C GLN A 109 5.75 18.57 -5.48
N VAL A 110 4.59 18.63 -4.82
CA VAL A 110 3.40 19.29 -5.37
C VAL A 110 3.24 20.74 -4.89
N GLY A 111 4.18 21.26 -4.09
CA GLY A 111 4.11 22.62 -3.53
C GLY A 111 2.97 22.81 -2.54
N LEU A 112 2.80 21.85 -1.62
CA LEU A 112 1.91 21.93 -0.46
C LEU A 112 2.72 22.26 0.81
N PRO A 113 2.10 22.88 1.84
CA PRO A 113 2.71 23.06 3.15
C PRO A 113 3.12 21.74 3.78
N ALA A 114 4.20 21.75 4.58
CA ALA A 114 4.63 20.57 5.33
C ALA A 114 3.51 20.11 6.28
N ALA A 115 3.27 18.80 6.30
CA ALA A 115 2.52 18.16 7.35
C ALA A 115 3.27 18.32 8.67
N VAL A 116 2.51 18.56 9.73
CA VAL A 116 2.99 18.56 11.11
C VAL A 116 2.59 17.26 11.79
N LYS A 117 3.40 16.83 12.76
CA LYS A 117 3.01 15.73 13.65
C LYS A 117 1.78 16.22 14.43
N PRO A 118 0.68 15.46 14.50
CA PRO A 118 -0.39 15.78 15.44
C PRO A 118 0.21 15.78 16.85
N ASP A 119 -0.09 16.78 17.67
CA ASP A 119 0.25 16.73 19.09
C ASP A 119 -0.52 15.56 19.73
N LEU A 120 0.14 14.40 19.84
CA LEU A 120 -0.46 13.13 20.26
C LEU A 120 -0.82 13.09 21.76
N ALA A 121 -0.80 14.23 22.47
CA ALA A 121 -1.23 14.32 23.87
C ALA A 121 -2.71 13.92 24.08
N GLY A 122 -3.49 13.72 23.00
CA GLY A 122 -4.88 13.27 23.08
C GLY A 122 -5.28 12.15 22.11
N SER A 123 -4.33 11.41 21.50
CA SER A 123 -4.69 10.50 20.38
C SER A 123 -4.00 9.14 20.38
N ALA A 124 -3.95 8.51 21.55
CA ALA A 124 -3.89 7.07 21.66
C ALA A 124 -5.23 6.46 21.17
N GLY A 125 -5.44 6.31 19.87
CA GLY A 125 -6.66 5.68 19.37
C GLY A 125 -6.79 5.44 17.86
N ALA A 126 -6.06 6.15 17.00
CA ALA A 126 -6.33 6.12 15.56
C ALA A 126 -5.52 5.10 14.74
N SER A 127 -4.88 4.10 15.38
CA SER A 127 -4.24 2.96 14.69
C SER A 127 -4.96 1.62 14.90
N ALA A 128 -6.11 1.59 15.58
CA ALA A 128 -6.91 0.38 15.78
C ALA A 128 -7.94 0.17 14.64
N GLY A 129 -7.45 0.01 13.42
CA GLY A 129 -8.24 -0.32 12.24
C GLY A 129 -8.07 -1.77 11.77
N MET A 130 -7.51 -2.66 12.59
CA MET A 130 -7.50 -4.09 12.29
C MET A 130 -8.64 -4.74 13.09
N PRO A 131 -9.66 -5.33 12.45
CA PRO A 131 -10.70 -6.06 13.18
C PRO A 131 -10.03 -7.17 14.00
N PRO A 132 -10.49 -7.44 15.23
CA PRO A 132 -10.00 -8.58 15.98
C PRO A 132 -10.25 -9.85 15.16
N GLY A 133 -9.17 -10.57 14.86
CA GLY A 133 -9.28 -11.88 14.21
C GLY A 133 -10.19 -12.81 15.04
N PRO A 134 -10.92 -13.72 14.39
CA PRO A 134 -11.86 -14.59 15.08
C PRO A 134 -11.17 -15.37 16.19
N LYS A 135 -11.72 -15.30 17.41
CA LYS A 135 -11.26 -16.11 18.54
C LYS A 135 -11.43 -17.57 18.17
N ARG A 136 -10.32 -18.31 18.07
CA ARG A 136 -10.37 -19.77 17.98
C ARG A 136 -10.93 -20.29 19.31
N LYS A 137 -12.04 -21.03 19.24
CA LYS A 137 -12.56 -21.85 20.34
C LYS A 137 -11.70 -23.08 20.51
#